data_AF-A0A1H3NAW8-F1
#
_entry.id   AF-A0A1H3NAW8-F1
#
_cell.length_a   1.000
_cell.length_b   1.000
_cell.length_c   1.000
_cell.angle_alpha   90.00
_cell.angle_beta   90.00
_cell.angle_gamma   90.00
#
_symmetry.space_group_name_H-M   'P 1'
#
loop_
_entity.id
_entity.type
_entity.pdbx_description
1 polymer ?
#
loop_
_entity_poly.entity_id
_entity_poly.type
_entity_poly.pdbx_seq_one_letter_code
_entity_poly.pdbx_strand_id
1 'polypeptide(L)'
;MQVTSGPAAEFISTSSKDAPVATYMNDLFREAARRGASDVHFDDQESDCLVRFRLRGELQEEGRLTLAIGREVDRKIRSRCRFSLIETQAPQDGKFEMSVDGRNVEFRVSILPLARGQSIVCRLLDKSENLTPLSKMEMPADIHAALQRVISQPQGMLMVTGPTGSGKTTTLYGVLLQLIKPAVKIITIEDPCHGPMK
;
A
#
# COMPACT_ATOMS: atom_id res chain seq x y z
N MET A 1 -28.57 1.30 4.22
CA MET A 1 -28.31 1.05 2.79
C MET A 1 -26.89 0.52 2.67
N GLN A 2 -26.73 -0.81 2.68
CA GLN A 2 -25.43 -1.46 2.55
C GLN A 2 -24.98 -1.35 1.10
N VAL A 3 -23.88 -0.64 0.86
CA VAL A 3 -23.16 -0.72 -0.41
C VAL A 3 -22.43 -2.06 -0.40
N THR A 4 -22.98 -3.03 -1.12
CA THR A 4 -22.33 -4.31 -1.37
C THR A 4 -21.05 -4.05 -2.16
N SER A 5 -19.90 -4.30 -1.55
CA SER A 5 -18.61 -4.33 -2.23
C SER A 5 -18.63 -5.50 -3.22
N GLY A 6 -18.69 -5.19 -4.52
CA GLY A 6 -18.51 -6.18 -5.58
C GLY A 6 -17.15 -6.88 -5.48
N PRO A 7 -16.94 -7.99 -6.21
CA PRO A 7 -15.66 -8.69 -6.21
C PRO A 7 -14.54 -7.68 -6.52
N ALA A 8 -13.49 -7.66 -5.70
CA ALA A 8 -12.41 -6.67 -5.81
C ALA A 8 -11.86 -6.67 -7.25
N ALA A 9 -12.21 -5.64 -8.02
CA ALA A 9 -12.21 -5.74 -9.47
C ALA A 9 -10.78 -5.71 -10.04
N GLU A 10 -10.44 -6.72 -10.81
CA GLU A 10 -9.23 -6.76 -11.63
C GLU A 10 -9.24 -5.64 -12.69
N PHE A 11 -8.09 -5.40 -13.32
CA PHE A 11 -8.06 -4.64 -14.57
C PHE A 11 -8.81 -5.43 -15.65
N ILE A 12 -9.86 -4.83 -16.20
CA ILE A 12 -10.73 -5.44 -17.22
C ILE A 12 -10.28 -4.97 -18.61
N SER A 13 -10.41 -5.85 -19.59
CA SER A 13 -10.23 -5.52 -21.00
C SER A 13 -11.53 -5.04 -21.62
N THR A 14 -11.49 -3.96 -22.40
CA THR A 14 -12.67 -3.49 -23.16
C THR A 14 -12.60 -3.84 -24.65
N SER A 15 -11.47 -4.39 -25.11
CA SER A 15 -11.25 -4.89 -26.47
C SER A 15 -10.29 -6.08 -26.47
N SER A 16 -10.03 -6.68 -27.64
CA SER A 16 -8.99 -7.72 -27.78
C SER A 16 -7.57 -7.15 -27.76
N LYS A 17 -7.40 -5.86 -28.08
CA LYS A 17 -6.07 -5.22 -28.19
C LYS A 17 -5.47 -4.87 -26.84
N ASP A 18 -6.28 -4.55 -25.85
CA ASP A 18 -5.85 -4.16 -24.51
C ASP A 18 -5.85 -5.32 -23.50
N ALA A 19 -6.24 -6.52 -23.93
CA ALA A 19 -6.30 -7.71 -23.08
C ALA A 19 -4.91 -8.11 -22.53
N PRO A 20 -3.82 -8.14 -23.33
CA PRO A 20 -2.50 -8.46 -22.80
C PRO A 20 -2.03 -7.46 -21.74
N VAL A 21 -2.37 -6.19 -21.90
CA VAL A 21 -2.01 -5.13 -20.94
C VAL A 21 -2.78 -5.32 -19.62
N ALA A 22 -4.06 -5.66 -19.69
CA ALA A 22 -4.86 -5.93 -18.50
C ALA A 22 -4.29 -7.13 -17.71
N THR A 23 -3.99 -8.24 -18.39
CA THR A 23 -3.38 -9.42 -17.77
C THR A 23 -2.03 -9.08 -17.14
N TYR A 24 -1.15 -8.39 -17.89
CA TYR A 24 0.14 -7.94 -17.38
C TYR A 24 0.00 -7.09 -16.12
N MET A 25 -0.91 -6.12 -16.09
CA MET A 25 -1.12 -5.27 -14.92
C MET A 25 -1.63 -6.07 -13.71
N ASN A 26 -2.59 -6.98 -13.92
CA ASN A 26 -3.09 -7.84 -12.85
C ASN A 26 -1.96 -8.69 -12.24
N ASP A 27 -1.12 -9.29 -13.08
CA ASP A 27 0.00 -10.11 -12.63
C ASP A 27 1.09 -9.27 -11.95
N LEU A 28 1.42 -8.10 -12.50
CA LEU A 28 2.40 -7.17 -11.94
C LEU A 28 2.00 -6.69 -10.54
N PHE A 29 0.76 -6.24 -10.34
CA PHE A 29 0.31 -5.75 -9.04
C PHE A 29 0.17 -6.89 -8.01
N ARG A 30 -0.20 -8.11 -8.44
CA ARG A 30 -0.18 -9.29 -7.57
C ARG A 30 1.24 -9.63 -7.15
N GLU A 31 2.18 -9.60 -8.08
CA GLU A 31 3.58 -9.90 -7.79
C GLU A 31 4.20 -8.84 -6.86
N ALA A 32 3.90 -7.56 -7.10
CA ALA A 32 4.31 -6.47 -6.20
C ALA A 32 3.83 -6.72 -4.75
N ALA A 33 2.56 -7.12 -4.59
CA ALA A 33 2.00 -7.42 -3.28
C ALA A 33 2.64 -8.67 -2.65
N ARG A 34 2.84 -9.76 -3.41
CA ARG A 34 3.48 -11.00 -2.92
C ARG A 34 4.93 -10.78 -2.48
N ARG A 35 5.67 -9.95 -3.21
CA ARG A 35 7.06 -9.59 -2.88
C ARG A 35 7.16 -8.55 -1.77
N GLY A 36 6.04 -8.00 -1.30
CA GLY A 36 6.01 -6.98 -0.25
C GLY A 36 6.59 -5.64 -0.71
N ALA A 37 6.34 -5.23 -1.96
CA ALA A 37 6.70 -3.91 -2.45
C ALA A 37 5.88 -2.83 -1.74
N SER A 38 6.52 -1.71 -1.37
CA SER A 38 5.81 -0.55 -0.82
C SER A 38 5.19 0.32 -1.91
N ASP A 39 5.83 0.38 -3.08
CA ASP A 39 5.41 1.21 -4.20
C ASP A 39 5.70 0.48 -5.53
N VAL A 40 4.82 0.63 -6.51
CA VAL A 40 5.06 0.33 -7.93
C VAL A 40 5.18 1.64 -8.68
N HIS A 41 6.22 1.78 -9.48
CA HIS A 41 6.51 2.96 -10.26
C HIS A 41 6.40 2.63 -11.76
N PHE A 42 5.80 3.54 -12.52
CA PHE A 42 5.83 3.59 -13.98
C PHE A 42 6.30 4.98 -14.38
N ASP A 43 7.53 5.07 -14.87
CA ASP A 43 8.18 6.34 -15.20
C ASP A 43 8.50 6.39 -16.69
N ASP A 44 7.81 7.24 -17.44
CA ASP A 44 8.14 7.49 -18.84
C ASP A 44 9.56 8.09 -18.93
N GLN A 45 10.38 7.49 -19.79
CA GLN A 45 11.69 7.95 -20.20
C GLN A 45 11.62 8.45 -21.66
N GLU A 46 12.76 8.81 -22.24
CA GLU A 46 12.79 9.30 -23.62
C GLU A 46 12.26 8.27 -24.66
N SER A 47 12.50 6.98 -24.44
CA SER A 47 12.17 5.92 -25.41
C SER A 47 11.29 4.79 -24.88
N ASP A 48 11.19 4.64 -23.56
CA ASP A 48 10.48 3.55 -22.91
C ASP A 48 9.76 4.03 -21.64
N CYS A 49 8.95 3.16 -21.05
CA CYS A 49 8.35 3.36 -19.73
C CYS A 49 9.00 2.36 -18.77
N LEU A 50 9.73 2.89 -17.78
CA LEU A 50 10.47 2.11 -16.80
C LEU A 50 9.54 1.68 -15.67
N VAL A 51 9.50 0.37 -15.38
CA VAL A 51 8.70 -0.21 -14.30
C VAL A 51 9.61 -0.61 -13.15
N ARG A 52 9.31 -0.15 -11.94
CA ARG A 52 10.12 -0.45 -10.74
C ARG A 52 9.25 -0.80 -9.55
N PHE A 53 9.75 -1.70 -8.71
CA PHE A 53 9.22 -1.89 -7.37
C PHE A 53 10.12 -1.21 -6.35
N ARG A 54 9.52 -0.62 -5.31
CA ARG A 54 10.24 -0.27 -4.09
C ARG A 54 10.15 -1.44 -3.12
N LEU A 55 11.27 -2.12 -2.91
CA LEU A 55 11.39 -3.23 -1.97
C LEU A 55 12.35 -2.84 -0.85
N ARG A 56 11.88 -2.89 0.39
CA ARG A 56 12.68 -2.54 1.58
C ARG A 56 13.38 -1.18 1.48
N GLY A 57 12.72 -0.21 0.84
CA GLY A 57 13.23 1.15 0.64
C GLY A 57 14.01 1.38 -0.66
N GLU A 58 14.45 0.32 -1.33
CA GLU A 58 15.25 0.41 -2.56
C GLU A 58 14.40 0.21 -3.81
N LEU A 59 14.70 0.94 -4.88
CA LEU A 59 14.04 0.79 -6.17
C LEU A 59 14.74 -0.29 -7.00
N GLN A 60 13.99 -1.27 -7.46
CA GLN A 60 14.46 -2.38 -8.30
C GLN A 60 13.74 -2.32 -9.66
N GLU A 61 14.49 -2.41 -10.75
CA GLU A 61 13.94 -2.47 -12.11
C GLU A 61 13.27 -3.84 -12.33
N GLU A 62 11.98 -3.80 -12.69
CA GLU A 62 11.18 -5.00 -12.94
C GLU A 62 11.00 -5.24 -14.45
N GLY A 63 11.09 -4.18 -15.24
CA GLY A 63 11.01 -4.27 -16.68
C GLY A 63 10.86 -2.91 -17.35
N ARG A 64 10.81 -2.97 -18.67
CA ARG A 64 10.64 -1.81 -19.54
C ARG A 64 9.53 -2.09 -20.53
N LEU A 65 8.64 -1.13 -20.68
CA LEU A 65 7.52 -1.17 -21.61
C LEU A 65 7.79 -0.20 -22.75
N THR A 66 7.26 -0.47 -23.94
CA THR A 66 7.21 0.57 -24.96
C THR A 66 6.32 1.72 -24.49
N LEU A 67 6.58 2.96 -24.92
CA LEU A 67 5.72 4.11 -24.57
C LEU A 67 4.24 3.90 -24.95
N ALA A 68 3.98 3.13 -26.01
CA ALA A 68 2.61 2.76 -26.39
C ALA A 68 1.93 1.90 -25.32
N ILE A 69 2.63 0.90 -24.78
CA ILE A 69 2.11 0.06 -23.70
C ILE A 69 1.99 0.87 -22.40
N GLY A 70 2.97 1.73 -22.09
CA GLY A 70 2.90 2.63 -20.93
C GLY A 70 1.66 3.54 -20.93
N ARG A 71 1.26 4.07 -22.09
CA ARG A 71 0.02 4.85 -22.25
C ARG A 71 -1.24 4.02 -22.02
N GLU A 72 -1.26 2.75 -22.40
CA GLU A 72 -2.38 1.86 -22.09
C GLU A 72 -2.46 1.52 -20.61
N VAL A 73 -1.30 1.36 -19.93
CA VAL A 73 -1.23 1.23 -18.47
C VAL A 73 -1.84 2.45 -17.80
N ASP A 74 -1.43 3.66 -18.19
CA ASP A 74 -2.00 4.91 -17.68
C ASP A 74 -3.52 4.97 -17.84
N ARG A 75 -4.03 4.73 -19.06
CA ARG A 75 -5.48 4.74 -19.33
C ARG A 75 -6.24 3.77 -18.43
N LYS A 76 -5.71 2.57 -18.23
CA LYS A 76 -6.32 1.56 -17.35
C LYS A 76 -6.29 1.97 -15.88
N ILE A 77 -5.19 2.54 -15.40
CA ILE A 77 -5.10 3.10 -14.04
C ILE A 77 -6.11 4.23 -13.86
N ARG A 78 -6.15 5.21 -14.77
CA ARG A 78 -7.12 6.31 -14.74
C ARG A 78 -8.56 5.81 -14.71
N SER A 79 -8.89 4.84 -15.56
CA SER A 79 -10.21 4.21 -15.55
C SER A 79 -10.52 3.54 -14.21
N ARG A 80 -9.54 2.83 -13.62
CA ARG A 80 -9.72 2.10 -12.36
C ARG A 80 -9.88 3.03 -11.15
N CYS A 81 -9.21 4.18 -11.18
CA CYS A 81 -9.29 5.24 -10.17
C CYS A 81 -10.41 6.26 -10.42
N ARG A 82 -11.19 6.12 -11.50
CA ARG A 82 -12.23 7.07 -11.92
C ARG A 82 -11.71 8.50 -12.16
N PHE A 83 -10.50 8.58 -12.67
CA PHE A 83 -9.89 9.83 -13.10
C PHE A 83 -10.45 10.30 -14.43
N SER A 84 -10.30 11.60 -14.71
CA SER A 84 -10.57 12.14 -16.03
C SER A 84 -9.59 11.55 -17.04
N LEU A 85 -10.13 11.03 -18.16
CA LEU A 85 -9.32 10.60 -19.30
C LEU A 85 -8.94 11.76 -20.23
N ILE A 86 -9.56 12.92 -20.04
CA ILE A 86 -9.36 14.12 -20.87
C ILE A 86 -8.32 15.03 -20.23
N GLU A 87 -8.44 15.25 -18.92
CA GLU A 87 -7.49 16.07 -18.17
C GLU A 87 -6.26 15.23 -17.84
N THR A 88 -5.11 15.57 -18.44
CA THR A 88 -3.85 14.83 -18.29
C THR A 88 -2.68 15.75 -17.91
N GLN A 89 -2.92 17.07 -17.80
CA GLN A 89 -1.87 18.07 -17.56
C GLN A 89 -1.80 18.49 -16.09
N ALA A 90 -2.82 18.15 -15.29
CA ALA A 90 -2.81 18.31 -13.84
C ALA A 90 -2.39 17.02 -13.12
N PRO A 91 -1.66 17.11 -11.98
CA PRO A 91 -1.47 15.99 -11.08
C PRO A 91 -2.80 15.38 -10.62
N GLN A 92 -2.86 14.06 -10.46
CA GLN A 92 -4.06 13.35 -10.03
C GLN A 92 -3.75 12.31 -8.97
N ASP A 93 -4.51 12.36 -7.87
CA ASP A 93 -4.40 11.44 -6.75
C ASP A 93 -5.71 10.68 -6.55
N GLY A 94 -5.60 9.41 -6.21
CA GLY A 94 -6.75 8.54 -6.03
C GLY A 94 -6.35 7.17 -5.53
N LYS A 95 -7.24 6.20 -5.71
CA LYS A 95 -7.00 4.84 -5.24
C LYS A 95 -7.83 3.81 -5.98
N PHE A 96 -7.38 2.57 -5.91
CA PHE A 96 -8.17 1.40 -6.27
C PHE A 96 -7.90 0.27 -5.28
N GLU A 97 -8.70 -0.78 -5.32
CA GLU A 97 -8.55 -1.97 -4.48
C GLU A 97 -8.49 -3.22 -5.35
N MET A 98 -7.67 -4.19 -4.97
CA MET A 98 -7.52 -5.47 -5.65
C MET A 98 -7.41 -6.62 -4.64
N SER A 99 -8.04 -7.76 -4.93
CA SER A 99 -7.86 -8.97 -4.14
C SER A 99 -6.61 -9.73 -4.60
N VAL A 100 -5.69 -9.98 -3.66
CA VAL A 100 -4.45 -10.74 -3.86
C VAL A 100 -4.42 -11.87 -2.84
N ASP A 101 -4.46 -13.11 -3.31
CA ASP A 101 -4.36 -14.32 -2.47
C ASP A 101 -5.32 -14.29 -1.25
N GLY A 102 -6.54 -13.79 -1.46
CA GLY A 102 -7.59 -13.68 -0.43
C GLY A 102 -7.51 -12.43 0.45
N ARG A 103 -6.55 -11.53 0.24
CA ARG A 103 -6.39 -10.25 0.94
C ARG A 103 -6.82 -9.10 0.06
N ASN A 104 -7.50 -8.10 0.63
CA ASN A 104 -7.84 -6.88 -0.10
C ASN A 104 -6.73 -5.84 0.08
N VAL A 105 -6.03 -5.50 -1.01
CA VAL A 105 -4.93 -4.52 -1.01
C VAL A 105 -5.45 -3.22 -1.62
N GLU A 106 -5.32 -2.11 -0.89
CA GLU A 106 -5.61 -0.77 -1.41
C GLU A 106 -4.34 -0.21 -2.05
N PHE A 107 -4.45 0.26 -3.28
CA PHE A 107 -3.39 0.96 -3.99
C PHE A 107 -3.74 2.44 -4.03
N ARG A 108 -2.91 3.29 -3.42
CA ARG A 108 -3.00 4.75 -3.60
C ARG A 108 -2.18 5.14 -4.82
N VAL A 109 -2.81 5.86 -5.73
CA VAL A 109 -2.22 6.22 -7.02
C VAL A 109 -1.98 7.72 -7.04
N SER A 110 -0.79 8.12 -7.48
CA SER A 110 -0.46 9.49 -7.85
C SER A 110 0.06 9.49 -9.29
N ILE A 111 -0.51 10.34 -10.14
CA ILE A 111 -0.07 10.54 -11.52
C ILE A 111 0.44 11.97 -11.65
N LEU A 112 1.71 12.10 -12.01
CA LEU A 112 2.39 13.37 -12.21
C LEU A 112 2.76 13.54 -13.69
N PRO A 113 2.19 14.56 -14.39
CA PRO A 113 2.61 14.90 -15.73
C PRO A 113 4.08 15.37 -15.73
N LEU A 114 4.88 14.83 -16.65
CA LEU A 114 6.27 15.23 -16.84
C LEU A 114 6.42 16.02 -18.14
N ALA A 115 7.56 16.68 -18.34
CA ALA A 115 7.86 17.35 -19.60
C ALA A 115 7.78 16.41 -20.82
N ARG A 116 8.06 15.12 -20.60
CA ARG A 116 7.89 14.05 -21.59
C ARG A 116 7.21 12.86 -20.92
N GLY A 117 5.92 12.68 -21.20
CA GLY A 117 5.13 11.58 -20.63
C GLY A 117 4.65 11.88 -19.21
N GLN A 118 4.67 10.86 -18.36
CA GLN A 118 4.18 10.94 -16.98
C GLN A 118 4.91 9.98 -16.04
N SER A 119 4.83 10.29 -14.75
CA SER A 119 5.26 9.42 -13.65
C SER A 119 4.03 8.96 -12.89
N ILE A 120 3.81 7.66 -12.81
CA ILE A 120 2.73 7.04 -12.04
C ILE A 120 3.34 6.27 -10.88
N VAL A 121 2.87 6.57 -9.66
CA VAL A 121 3.27 5.86 -8.45
C VAL A 121 2.03 5.24 -7.82
N CYS A 122 2.06 3.93 -7.62
CA CYS A 122 1.04 3.16 -6.93
C CYS A 122 1.60 2.64 -5.61
N ARG A 123 1.23 3.27 -4.49
CA ARG A 123 1.60 2.82 -3.15
C ARG A 123 0.68 1.72 -2.68
N LEU A 124 1.25 0.60 -2.25
CA LEU A 124 0.53 -0.51 -1.66
C LEU A 124 0.23 -0.22 -0.19
N LEU A 125 -1.04 -0.33 0.18
CA LEU A 125 -1.51 -0.37 1.54
C LEU A 125 -2.24 -1.69 1.72
N ASP A 126 -1.54 -2.65 2.33
CA ASP A 126 -2.19 -3.88 2.77
C ASP A 126 -3.15 -3.50 3.91
N LYS A 127 -4.46 -3.52 3.63
CA LYS A 127 -5.49 -3.30 4.66
C LYS A 127 -5.53 -4.44 5.67
N SER A 128 -4.86 -5.55 5.39
CA SER A 128 -4.41 -6.46 6.44
C SER A 128 -3.13 -5.90 7.06
N GLU A 129 -3.25 -4.77 7.76
CA GLU A 129 -2.41 -4.61 8.95
C GLU A 129 -2.83 -5.73 9.90
N ASN A 130 -2.27 -6.92 9.67
CA ASN A 130 -2.27 -7.98 10.65
C ASN A 130 -1.57 -7.38 11.85
N LEU A 131 -2.39 -6.89 12.80
CA LEU A 131 -1.94 -6.41 14.08
C LEU A 131 -1.01 -7.49 14.63
N THR A 132 0.29 -7.19 14.59
CA THR A 132 1.30 -8.19 14.91
C THR A 132 1.41 -8.21 16.42
N PRO A 133 1.09 -9.32 17.09
CA PRO A 133 1.28 -9.40 18.53
C PRO A 133 2.75 -9.15 18.87
N LEU A 134 3.00 -8.46 19.98
CA LEU A 134 4.35 -8.20 20.48
C LEU A 134 5.22 -9.47 20.58
N SER A 135 4.61 -10.64 20.82
CA SER A 135 5.30 -11.94 20.88
C SER A 135 5.80 -12.45 19.53
N LYS A 136 5.27 -11.94 18.42
CA LYS A 136 5.72 -12.25 17.05
C LYS A 136 6.70 -11.23 16.48
N MET A 137 6.93 -10.13 17.19
CA MET A 137 7.97 -9.18 16.82
C MET A 137 9.31 -9.80 17.24
N GLU A 138 10.27 -9.87 16.32
CA GLU A 138 11.62 -10.41 16.55
C GLU A 138 12.48 -9.47 17.42
N MET A 139 11.94 -9.06 18.57
CA MET A 139 12.62 -8.23 19.54
C MET A 139 13.66 -9.06 20.30
N PRO A 140 14.87 -8.52 20.53
CA PRO A 140 15.80 -9.10 21.49
C PRO A 140 15.11 -9.34 22.84
N ALA A 141 15.42 -10.47 23.48
CA ALA A 141 14.70 -10.94 24.67
C ALA A 141 14.75 -9.95 25.84
N ASP A 142 15.88 -9.25 25.99
CA ASP A 142 16.09 -8.19 26.98
C ASP A 142 15.21 -6.96 26.72
N ILE A 143 15.11 -6.52 25.46
CA ILE A 143 14.25 -5.41 25.03
C ILE A 143 12.78 -5.79 25.21
N HIS A 144 12.38 -7.00 24.82
CA HIS A 144 11.02 -7.47 25.02
C HIS A 144 10.65 -7.49 26.50
N ALA A 145 11.52 -8.02 27.37
CA ALA A 145 11.31 -8.04 28.82
C ALA A 145 11.25 -6.63 29.44
N ALA A 146 12.08 -5.71 28.95
CA ALA A 146 12.05 -4.31 29.38
C ALA A 146 10.72 -3.65 28.99
N LEU A 147 10.26 -3.85 27.75
CA LEU A 147 9.00 -3.32 27.28
C LEU A 147 7.81 -3.88 28.08
N GLN A 148 7.79 -5.20 28.33
CA GLN A 148 6.78 -5.84 29.19
C GLN A 148 6.68 -5.19 30.57
N ARG A 149 7.83 -4.89 31.20
CA ARG A 149 7.86 -4.20 32.51
C ARG A 149 7.32 -2.77 32.44
N VAL A 150 7.55 -2.06 31.33
CA VAL A 150 7.07 -0.67 31.15
C VAL A 150 5.55 -0.66 30.93
N ILE A 151 5.04 -1.51 30.05
CA ILE A 151 3.60 -1.53 29.70
C ILE A 151 2.74 -2.11 30.82
N SER A 152 3.32 -2.88 31.75
CA SER A 152 2.62 -3.38 32.93
C SER A 152 2.41 -2.33 34.03
N GLN A 153 3.06 -1.16 33.92
CA GLN A 153 2.89 -0.09 34.90
C GLN A 153 1.47 0.50 34.79
N PRO A 154 0.81 0.82 35.92
CA PRO A 154 -0.57 1.34 35.91
C PRO A 154 -0.68 2.73 35.27
N GLN A 155 0.42 3.49 35.27
CA GLN A 155 0.51 4.82 34.66
C GLN A 155 1.94 5.09 34.20
N GLY A 156 2.08 5.88 33.14
CA GLY A 156 3.37 6.25 32.57
C GLY A 156 3.24 6.71 31.13
N MET A 157 4.38 7.06 30.52
CA MET A 157 4.48 7.44 29.12
C MET A 157 5.48 6.52 28.42
N LEU A 158 5.03 5.87 27.33
CA LEU A 158 5.88 5.13 26.41
C LEU A 158 5.98 5.93 25.11
N MET A 159 7.20 6.27 24.71
CA MET A 159 7.46 6.99 23.46
C MET A 159 8.23 6.07 22.50
N VAL A 160 7.66 5.84 21.31
CA VAL A 160 8.28 5.04 20.25
C VAL A 160 8.71 5.98 19.14
N THR A 161 10.03 6.10 18.92
CA THR A 161 10.62 7.01 17.95
C THR A 161 11.39 6.26 16.86
N GLY A 162 11.72 6.94 15.76
CA GLY A 162 12.38 6.35 14.59
C GLY A 162 11.88 6.94 13.26
N PRO A 163 12.61 6.73 12.16
CA PRO A 163 12.24 7.26 10.84
C PRO A 163 10.97 6.59 10.28
N THR A 164 10.38 7.17 9.25
CA THR A 164 9.23 6.57 8.55
C THR A 164 9.56 5.15 8.08
N GLY A 165 8.63 4.20 8.26
CA GLY A 165 8.83 2.80 7.89
C GLY A 165 9.59 1.94 8.91
N SER A 166 10.04 2.49 10.04
CA SER A 166 10.80 1.72 11.06
C SER A 166 9.94 0.84 11.98
N GLY A 167 8.66 0.61 11.68
CA GLY A 167 7.78 -0.25 12.50
C GLY A 167 7.25 0.38 13.79
N LYS A 168 7.26 1.73 13.94
CA LYS A 168 6.72 2.42 15.13
C LYS A 168 5.24 2.12 15.35
N THR A 169 4.42 2.32 14.32
CA THR A 169 2.98 2.06 14.35
C THR A 169 2.73 0.60 14.69
N THR A 170 3.41 -0.33 14.02
CA THR A 170 3.34 -1.78 14.29
C THR A 170 3.65 -2.10 15.75
N THR A 171 4.70 -1.48 16.32
CA THR A 171 5.10 -1.68 17.72
C THR A 171 4.02 -1.17 18.68
N LEU A 172 3.52 0.05 18.48
CA LEU A 172 2.45 0.63 19.31
C LEU A 172 1.17 -0.20 19.26
N TYR A 173 0.77 -0.66 18.08
CA TYR A 173 -0.40 -1.52 17.94
C TYR A 173 -0.20 -2.89 18.61
N GLY A 174 1.01 -3.46 18.56
CA GLY A 174 1.34 -4.67 19.32
C GLY A 174 1.24 -4.49 20.84
N VAL A 175 1.63 -3.31 21.36
CA VAL A 175 1.42 -2.92 22.77
C VAL A 175 -0.07 -2.82 23.09
N LEU A 176 -0.83 -2.09 22.26
CA LEU A 176 -2.27 -1.90 22.47
C LEU A 176 -3.01 -3.24 22.53
N LEU A 177 -2.70 -4.17 21.62
CA LEU A 177 -3.27 -5.52 21.62
C LEU A 177 -3.10 -6.26 22.97
N GLN A 178 -1.99 -6.06 23.67
CA GLN A 178 -1.76 -6.69 24.98
C GLN A 178 -2.51 -6.00 26.12
N LEU A 179 -2.82 -4.71 25.96
CA LEU A 179 -3.54 -3.92 26.96
C LEU A 179 -5.06 -4.02 26.83
N ILE A 180 -5.57 -4.49 25.68
CA ILE A 180 -7.01 -4.71 25.46
C ILE A 180 -7.53 -5.76 26.46
N LYS A 181 -8.31 -5.29 27.42
CA LYS A 181 -9.07 -6.11 28.36
C LYS A 181 -10.36 -5.38 28.76
N PRO A 182 -11.45 -6.08 29.09
CA PRO A 182 -12.75 -5.43 29.40
C PRO A 182 -12.69 -4.37 30.50
N ALA A 183 -11.73 -4.50 31.43
CA ALA A 183 -11.53 -3.58 32.55
C ALA A 183 -10.78 -2.29 32.19
N VAL A 184 -10.31 -2.11 30.94
CA VAL A 184 -9.50 -0.95 30.52
C VAL A 184 -10.17 -0.23 29.35
N LYS A 185 -10.42 1.07 29.53
CA LYS A 185 -10.87 1.96 28.47
C LYS A 185 -9.66 2.55 27.74
N ILE A 186 -9.51 2.20 26.46
CA ILE A 186 -8.44 2.69 25.58
C ILE A 186 -9.01 3.73 24.63
N ILE A 187 -8.29 4.85 24.43
CA ILE A 187 -8.62 5.90 23.47
C ILE A 187 -7.36 6.15 22.64
N THR A 188 -7.49 6.17 21.31
CA THR A 188 -6.40 6.53 20.38
C THR A 188 -6.76 7.79 19.59
N ILE A 189 -5.74 8.55 19.20
CA ILE A 189 -5.85 9.69 18.28
C ILE A 189 -4.79 9.46 17.21
N GLU A 190 -5.22 9.37 15.96
CA GLU A 190 -4.37 8.97 14.83
C GLU A 190 -4.72 9.80 13.58
N ASP A 191 -3.72 10.01 12.72
CA ASP A 191 -3.87 10.72 11.46
C ASP A 191 -3.07 10.03 10.34
N PRO A 192 -3.72 9.26 9.44
CA PRO A 192 -5.09 8.76 9.52
C PRO A 192 -5.23 7.59 10.50
N CYS A 193 -6.46 7.28 10.93
CA CYS A 193 -6.77 6.09 11.72
C CYS A 193 -6.54 4.80 10.90
N HIS A 194 -5.78 3.84 11.45
CA HIS A 194 -5.42 2.59 10.74
C HIS A 194 -6.56 1.56 10.71
N GLY A 195 -7.53 1.64 11.63
CA GLY A 195 -8.74 0.82 11.61
C GLY A 195 -9.20 0.36 12.99
N PRO A 196 -10.29 -0.43 13.07
CA PRO A 196 -10.78 -0.94 14.34
C PRO A 196 -9.87 -2.04 14.89
N MET A 197 -9.39 -1.87 16.13
CA MET A 197 -8.77 -2.95 16.92
C MET A 197 -9.89 -3.85 17.46
N LYS A 198 -9.95 -5.10 17.00
CA LYS A 198 -10.89 -6.12 17.50
C LYS A 198 -10.22 -7.05 18.49
#